data_AF-A0A947W5N2-F1
#
_entry.id   AF-A0A947W5N2-F1
#
_cell.length_a   1.000
_cell.length_b   1.000
_cell.length_c   1.000
_cell.angle_alpha   90.00
_cell.angle_beta   90.00
_cell.angle_gamma   90.00
#
_symmetry.space_group_name_H-M   'P 1'
#
loop_
_entity.id
_entity.type
_entity.pdbx_description
1 polymer ?
#
loop_
_entity_poly.entity_id
_entity_poly.type
_entity_poly.pdbx_seq_one_letter_code
_entity_poly.pdbx_strand_id
1 'polypeptide(L)'
;MPDVEEAELFLRFSKPPVIGDIKVKKAGNLEYEFEAVDAISTNEDGWLVNAQWNFDYNEGHFSTDKDYILSREKKKDKKHGEIFEAVLKTKHKFEKEGKCVVACKVQDNLAGETILSKKVRTI
;
A
#
# COMPACT_ATOMS: atom_id res chain seq x y z
N MET A 1 24.87 6.60 29.20
CA MET A 1 23.78 7.50 28.74
C MET A 1 23.76 7.35 27.24
N PRO A 2 22.61 7.06 26.60
CA PRO A 2 22.54 7.09 25.15
C PRO A 2 22.98 8.49 24.68
N ASP A 3 23.78 8.53 23.61
CA ASP A 3 24.17 9.81 23.00
C ASP A 3 22.91 10.55 22.56
N VAL A 4 22.93 11.88 22.64
CA VAL A 4 21.76 12.73 22.39
C VAL A 4 21.14 12.44 21.01
N GLU A 5 21.97 12.09 20.02
CA GLU A 5 21.54 11.69 18.67
C GLU A 5 20.75 10.38 18.63
N GLU A 6 21.06 9.42 19.51
CA GLU A 6 20.37 8.13 19.59
C GLU A 6 19.00 8.31 20.29
N ALA A 7 18.92 9.19 21.28
CA ALA A 7 17.68 9.55 21.95
C ALA A 7 16.70 10.31 21.04
N GLU A 8 17.21 11.14 20.13
CA GLU A 8 16.39 11.83 19.12
C GLU A 8 15.73 10.86 18.13
N LEU A 9 16.34 9.71 17.84
CA LEU A 9 15.78 8.69 16.95
C LEU A 9 14.49 8.06 17.53
N PHE A 10 14.44 7.86 18.85
CA PHE A 10 13.28 7.28 19.55
C PHE A 10 12.07 8.24 19.65
N LEU A 11 12.26 9.53 19.40
CA LEU A 11 11.23 10.57 19.49
C LEU A 11 10.74 11.07 18.13
N ARG A 12 11.20 10.48 17.01
CA ARG A 12 10.71 10.84 15.68
C ARG A 12 9.32 10.27 15.44
N PHE A 13 8.33 11.15 15.37
CA PHE A 13 6.99 10.80 14.90
C PHE A 13 7.02 10.59 13.38
N SER A 14 6.69 9.37 12.94
CA SER A 14 6.49 9.12 11.52
C SER A 14 5.16 9.72 11.08
N LYS A 15 5.22 10.44 9.96
CA LYS A 15 4.03 10.92 9.27
C LYS A 15 3.45 9.78 8.45
N PRO A 16 2.12 9.67 8.35
CA PRO A 16 1.52 8.69 7.46
C PRO A 16 1.86 9.01 5.99
N PRO A 17 2.12 8.00 5.14
CA PRO A 17 2.18 8.18 3.69
C PRO A 17 0.83 8.66 3.15
N VAL A 18 0.78 9.11 1.92
CA VAL A 18 -0.46 9.54 1.24
C VAL A 18 -0.78 8.56 0.12
N ILE A 19 -2.07 8.35 -0.16
CA ILE A 19 -2.59 7.76 -1.40
C ILE A 19 -3.60 8.76 -1.97
N GLY A 20 -3.41 9.24 -3.21
CA GLY A 20 -4.29 10.23 -3.81
C GLY A 20 -5.63 9.63 -4.28
N ASP A 21 -5.59 8.52 -5.02
CA ASP A 21 -6.79 7.79 -5.45
C ASP A 21 -6.45 6.31 -5.73
N ILE A 22 -7.49 5.48 -5.82
CA ILE A 22 -7.42 4.13 -6.41
C ILE A 22 -7.98 4.20 -7.82
N LYS A 23 -7.12 4.06 -8.83
CA LYS A 23 -7.54 3.94 -10.23
C LYS A 23 -7.93 2.49 -10.53
N VAL A 24 -9.03 2.33 -11.25
CA VAL A 24 -9.58 1.02 -11.63
C VAL A 24 -9.76 0.99 -13.15
N LYS A 25 -9.26 -0.06 -13.79
CA LYS A 25 -9.39 -0.28 -15.24
C LYS A 25 -9.83 -1.72 -15.51
N LYS A 26 -10.92 -1.90 -16.26
CA LYS A 26 -11.34 -3.25 -16.72
C LYS A 26 -10.32 -3.76 -17.75
N ALA A 27 -9.80 -4.96 -17.53
CA ALA A 27 -8.80 -5.61 -18.38
C ALA A 27 -9.35 -6.86 -19.09
N GLY A 28 -10.43 -7.45 -18.58
CA GLY A 28 -11.06 -8.64 -19.16
C GLY A 28 -12.43 -8.92 -18.56
N ASN A 29 -12.94 -10.14 -18.76
CA ASN A 29 -14.17 -10.60 -18.12
C ASN A 29 -13.94 -10.79 -16.61
N LEU A 30 -14.57 -9.94 -15.79
CA LEU A 30 -14.38 -9.85 -14.34
C LEU A 30 -12.93 -9.56 -13.88
N GLU A 31 -12.04 -9.22 -14.80
CA GLU A 31 -10.64 -8.92 -14.51
C GLU A 31 -10.37 -7.42 -14.58
N TYR A 32 -9.70 -6.91 -13.55
CA TYR A 32 -9.47 -5.48 -13.35
C TYR A 32 -8.02 -5.23 -12.92
N GLU A 33 -7.46 -4.13 -13.43
CA GLU A 33 -6.20 -3.55 -12.98
C GLU A 33 -6.50 -2.45 -11.97
N PHE A 34 -5.76 -2.47 -10.87
CA PHE A 34 -5.84 -1.50 -9.79
C PHE A 34 -4.49 -0.81 -9.62
N GLU A 35 -4.52 0.50 -9.38
CA GLU A 35 -3.33 1.32 -9.14
C GLU A 35 -3.60 2.30 -8.00
N ALA A 36 -2.71 2.32 -7.01
CA ALA A 36 -2.66 3.36 -5.99
C ALA A 36 -1.92 4.57 -6.58
N VAL A 37 -2.67 5.59 -6.98
CA VAL A 37 -2.14 6.78 -7.67
C VAL A 37 -1.71 7.82 -6.65
N ASP A 38 -0.63 8.53 -6.96
CA ASP A 38 -0.02 9.55 -6.09
C ASP A 38 0.31 9.01 -4.69
N ALA A 39 0.70 7.74 -4.62
CA ALA A 39 1.11 7.11 -3.37
C ALA A 39 2.57 7.45 -3.06
N ILE A 40 2.83 8.14 -1.94
CA ILE A 40 4.16 8.62 -1.54
C ILE A 40 4.33 8.57 -0.02
N SER A 41 5.57 8.41 0.46
CA SER A 41 5.90 8.73 1.86
C SER A 41 5.97 10.25 2.02
N THR A 42 5.53 10.74 3.18
CA THR A 42 5.61 12.16 3.54
C THR A 42 6.72 12.45 4.56
N ASN A 43 7.49 11.41 4.93
CA ASN A 43 8.64 11.52 5.80
C ASN A 43 9.89 11.92 5.02
N GLU A 44 10.79 12.66 5.69
CA GLU A 44 12.13 12.92 5.16
C GLU A 44 12.91 11.59 5.06
N ASP A 45 13.61 11.39 3.94
CA ASP A 45 14.24 10.10 3.58
C ASP A 45 13.26 8.90 3.55
N GLY A 46 11.95 9.15 3.46
CA GLY A 46 10.91 8.13 3.42
C GLY A 46 10.68 7.56 2.03
N TRP A 47 10.50 6.25 1.92
CA TRP A 47 10.04 5.57 0.70
C TRP A 47 9.05 4.46 1.03
N LEU A 48 8.14 4.17 0.09
CA LEU A 48 7.17 3.11 0.26
C LEU A 48 7.84 1.73 0.12
N VAL A 49 7.67 0.88 1.13
CA VAL A 49 8.27 -0.46 1.20
C VAL A 49 7.27 -1.57 0.92
N ASN A 50 5.97 -1.27 0.99
CA ASN A 50 4.92 -2.25 0.80
C ASN A 50 3.62 -1.58 0.36
N ALA A 51 2.89 -2.26 -0.52
CA ALA A 51 1.47 -2.02 -0.76
C ALA A 51 0.70 -3.33 -0.57
N GLN A 52 -0.44 -3.26 0.10
CA GLN A 52 -1.33 -4.40 0.33
C GLN A 52 -2.70 -4.07 -0.24
N TRP A 53 -3.29 -5.02 -0.96
CA TRP A 53 -4.59 -4.88 -1.57
C TRP A 53 -5.60 -5.81 -0.92
N ASN A 54 -6.81 -5.30 -0.72
CA ASN A 54 -7.96 -6.07 -0.26
C ASN A 54 -9.14 -5.78 -1.19
N PHE A 55 -9.70 -6.82 -1.80
CA PHE A 55 -10.77 -6.71 -2.80
C PHE A 55 -12.17 -7.01 -2.25
N ASP A 56 -12.28 -7.36 -0.96
CA ASP A 56 -13.52 -7.58 -0.22
C ASP A 56 -13.46 -6.87 1.14
N TYR A 57 -13.12 -5.57 1.12
CA TYR A 57 -12.89 -4.80 2.33
C TYR A 57 -14.22 -4.50 3.06
N ASN A 58 -14.49 -5.23 4.13
CA ASN A 58 -15.68 -5.05 4.95
C ASN A 58 -15.40 -4.08 6.11
N GLU A 59 -15.93 -2.85 5.99
CA GLU A 59 -16.10 -1.82 7.04
C GLU A 59 -15.09 -1.85 8.21
N GLY A 60 -13.81 -1.62 7.92
CA GLY A 60 -12.78 -1.41 8.96
C GLY A 60 -11.84 -2.58 9.18
N HIS A 61 -12.17 -3.78 8.69
CA HIS A 61 -11.28 -4.93 8.77
C HIS A 61 -10.58 -5.14 7.44
N PHE A 62 -9.25 -4.89 7.42
CA PHE A 62 -8.40 -5.49 6.40
C PHE A 62 -8.46 -7.01 6.65
N SER A 63 -9.41 -7.67 5.98
CA SER A 63 -9.68 -9.09 6.14
C SER A 63 -8.45 -9.89 5.81
N THR A 64 -8.13 -10.87 6.67
CA THR A 64 -7.06 -11.88 6.58
C THR A 64 -7.25 -12.85 5.39
N ASP A 65 -7.75 -12.35 4.25
CA ASP A 65 -8.03 -13.13 3.05
C ASP A 65 -6.79 -13.89 2.57
N LYS A 66 -6.93 -15.12 2.10
CA LYS A 66 -5.78 -16.01 1.84
C LYS A 66 -4.84 -15.48 0.75
N ASP A 67 -5.33 -14.55 -0.05
CA ASP A 67 -4.60 -13.89 -1.13
C ASP A 67 -4.00 -12.54 -0.71
N TYR A 68 -3.49 -12.37 0.53
CA TYR A 68 -2.68 -11.19 0.89
C TYR A 68 -1.53 -11.03 -0.11
N ILE A 69 -1.70 -10.11 -1.05
CA ILE A 69 -0.62 -9.75 -1.96
C ILE A 69 0.22 -8.70 -1.26
N LEU A 70 1.32 -9.13 -0.64
CA LEU A 70 2.43 -8.24 -0.31
C LEU A 70 3.03 -7.76 -1.63
N SER A 71 2.59 -6.58 -2.07
CA SER A 71 2.98 -6.00 -3.34
C SER A 71 4.24 -5.17 -3.09
N ARG A 72 5.38 -5.84 -3.15
CA ARG A 72 6.71 -5.25 -3.03
C ARG A 72 7.74 -6.06 -3.79
N GLU A 73 8.78 -5.40 -4.24
CA GLU A 73 9.93 -6.02 -4.89
C GLU A 73 11.23 -5.66 -4.19
N LYS A 74 12.20 -6.57 -4.25
CA LYS A 74 13.55 -6.29 -3.77
C LYS A 74 14.28 -5.48 -4.82
N LYS A 75 14.93 -4.41 -4.40
CA LYS A 75 15.73 -3.54 -5.26
C LYS A 75 17.06 -3.23 -4.60
N LYS A 76 18.09 -3.11 -5.42
CA LYS A 76 19.41 -2.65 -4.96
C LYS A 76 19.46 -1.13 -5.06
N ASP A 77 19.51 -0.48 -3.91
CA ASP A 77 19.72 0.95 -3.77
C ASP A 77 21.19 1.27 -3.47
N LYS A 78 21.65 2.43 -3.97
CA LYS A 78 23.05 2.85 -3.82
C LYS A 78 23.39 3.35 -2.42
N LYS A 79 22.42 3.92 -1.69
CA LYS A 79 22.59 4.52 -0.36
C LYS A 79 22.30 3.50 0.75
N HIS A 80 21.34 2.59 0.53
CA HIS A 80 20.79 1.71 1.57
C HIS A 80 21.03 0.21 1.34
N GLY A 81 21.63 -0.21 0.22
CA GLY A 81 21.89 -1.62 -0.07
C GLY A 81 20.65 -2.34 -0.61
N GLU A 82 20.27 -3.48 -0.04
CA GLU A 82 19.03 -4.17 -0.43
C GLU A 82 17.82 -3.55 0.27
N ILE A 83 16.90 -2.97 -0.51
CA ILE A 83 15.65 -2.39 -0.02
C ILE A 83 14.44 -3.11 -0.61
N PHE A 84 13.28 -2.89 0.01
CA PHE A 84 12.00 -3.19 -0.60
C PHE A 84 11.39 -1.90 -1.17
N GLU A 85 10.79 -2.00 -2.36
CA GLU A 85 10.02 -0.94 -3.00
C GLU A 85 8.59 -1.44 -3.20
N ALA A 86 7.59 -0.62 -2.86
CA ALA A 86 6.19 -0.96 -3.00
C ALA A 86 5.78 -1.08 -4.47
N VAL A 87 5.07 -2.16 -4.80
CA VAL A 87 4.43 -2.33 -6.11
C VAL A 87 2.99 -1.83 -6.02
N LEU A 88 2.74 -0.65 -6.58
CA LEU A 88 1.47 0.07 -6.45
C LEU A 88 0.38 -0.41 -7.42
N LYS A 89 0.69 -1.39 -8.26
CA LYS A 89 -0.20 -1.94 -9.28
C LYS A 89 -0.47 -3.40 -9.05
N THR A 90 -1.71 -3.82 -9.24
CA THR A 90 -2.08 -5.23 -9.16
C THR A 90 -3.22 -5.56 -10.12
N LYS A 91 -3.38 -6.85 -10.41
CA LYS A 91 -4.49 -7.39 -11.18
C LYS A 91 -5.31 -8.29 -10.28
N HIS A 92 -6.62 -8.21 -10.40
CA HIS A 92 -7.52 -9.10 -9.68
C HIS A 92 -8.71 -9.49 -10.56
N LYS A 93 -9.09 -10.76 -10.45
CA LYS A 93 -10.25 -11.32 -11.13
C LYS A 93 -11.31 -11.66 -10.10
N PHE A 94 -12.45 -10.99 -10.18
CA PHE A 94 -13.59 -11.26 -9.31
C PHE A 94 -14.31 -12.53 -9.75
N GLU A 95 -14.90 -13.24 -8.78
CA GLU A 95 -15.70 -14.44 -9.07
C GLU A 95 -17.06 -14.11 -9.71
N LYS A 96 -17.61 -12.94 -9.40
CA LYS A 96 -18.95 -12.51 -9.83
C LYS A 96 -19.05 -10.99 -9.99
N GLU A 97 -20.04 -10.57 -10.78
CA GLU A 97 -20.47 -9.19 -10.86
C GLU A 97 -21.14 -8.73 -9.56
N GLY A 98 -21.02 -7.46 -9.22
CA GLY A 98 -21.52 -6.93 -7.97
C GLY A 98 -20.93 -5.58 -7.58
N LYS A 99 -21.20 -5.17 -6.35
CA LYS A 99 -20.56 -4.03 -5.71
C LYS A 99 -19.63 -4.56 -4.64
N CYS A 100 -18.40 -4.10 -4.61
CA CYS A 100 -17.43 -4.40 -3.58
C CYS A 100 -16.73 -3.12 -3.13
N VAL A 101 -16.02 -3.20 -2.00
CA VAL A 101 -15.11 -2.15 -1.57
C VAL A 101 -13.69 -2.68 -1.71
N VAL A 102 -12.88 -1.96 -2.47
CA VAL A 102 -11.46 -2.28 -2.62
C VAL A 102 -10.66 -1.33 -1.74
N ALA A 103 -9.70 -1.86 -0.99
CA ALA A 103 -8.80 -1.07 -0.17
C ALA A 103 -7.35 -1.31 -0.56
N CYS A 104 -6.54 -0.25 -0.49
CA CYS A 104 -5.09 -0.31 -0.59
C CYS A 104 -4.50 0.25 0.69
N LYS A 105 -3.54 -0.47 1.26
CA LYS A 105 -2.74 -0.05 2.41
C LYS A 105 -1.30 0.11 1.95
N VAL A 106 -0.71 1.28 2.18
CA VAL A 106 0.71 1.53 1.88
C VAL A 106 1.47 1.74 3.19
N GLN A 107 2.71 1.27 3.21
CA GLN A 107 3.61 1.39 4.35
C GLN A 107 4.97 1.92 3.87
N ASP A 108 5.59 2.79 4.66
CA ASP A 108 6.93 3.27 4.41
C ASP A 108 7.98 2.65 5.33
N ASN A 109 9.25 2.93 5.04
CA ASN A 109 10.41 2.44 5.79
C ASN A 109 10.51 3.00 7.22
N LEU A 110 9.69 3.98 7.59
CA LEU A 110 9.72 4.67 8.88
C LEU A 110 8.47 4.35 9.72
N ALA A 111 7.84 3.19 9.46
CA ALA A 111 6.65 2.71 10.13
C ALA A 111 5.38 3.57 9.92
N GLY A 112 5.40 4.51 8.97
CA GLY A 112 4.21 5.22 8.53
C GLY A 112 3.28 4.31 7.73
N GLU A 113 1.97 4.45 7.93
CA GLU A 113 0.94 3.66 7.24
C GLU A 113 -0.31 4.48 6.91
N THR A 114 -0.90 4.21 5.75
CA THR A 114 -2.20 4.75 5.33
C THR A 114 -3.01 3.72 4.58
N ILE A 115 -4.33 3.75 4.79
CA ILE A 115 -5.32 2.96 4.06
C ILE A 115 -6.23 3.90 3.28
N LEU A 116 -6.46 3.60 2.00
CA LEU A 116 -7.51 4.22 1.19
C LEU A 116 -8.45 3.12 0.69
N SER A 117 -9.76 3.37 0.70
CA SER A 117 -10.76 2.46 0.16
C SER A 117 -11.67 3.14 -0.86
N LYS A 118 -12.16 2.35 -1.82
CA LYS A 118 -13.00 2.81 -2.92
C LYS A 118 -14.09 1.80 -3.22
N LYS A 119 -15.34 2.28 -3.35
CA LYS A 119 -16.46 1.47 -3.83
C LYS A 119 -16.29 1.22 -5.32
N VAL A 120 -16.33 -0.04 -5.73
CA VAL A 120 -16.18 -0.48 -7.12
C VAL A 120 -17.40 -1.29 -7.51
N ARG A 121 -17.85 -1.12 -8.76
CA ARG A 121 -18.90 -1.95 -9.36
C ARG A 121 -18.26 -2.82 -10.43
N THR A 122 -18.28 -4.13 -10.20
CA THR A 122 -17.86 -5.12 -11.19
C THR A 122 -19.04 -5.37 -12.12
N ILE A 123 -18.81 -5.08 -13.40
CA ILE A 123 -19.70 -5.27 -14.55
C ILE A 123 -18.98 -6.03 -15.66
#